data_AF-H0TFT6-F1
#
_entry.id   AF-H0TFT6-F1
#
_cell.length_a   1.000
_cell.length_b   1.000
_cell.length_c   1.000
_cell.angle_alpha   90.00
_cell.angle_beta   90.00
_cell.angle_gamma   90.00
#
_symmetry.space_group_name_H-M   'P 1'
#
loop_
_entity.id
_entity.type
_entity.pdbx_description
1 polymer ?
#
loop_
_entity_poly.entity_id
_entity_poly.type
_entity_poly.pdbx_seq_one_letter_code
_entity_poly.pdbx_strand_id
1 'polypeptide(L)' 'MNKLSFALAVFLSTLPSFVLAQGHMGTPQEQQACSRDAKHFCRGQLGDDNAVQQCLMQNRSKLSKSCSAVFQSHGM' A
#
# COMPACT_ATOMS: atom_id res chain seq x y z
N MET A 1 50.23 -7.04 38.12
CA MET A 1 49.96 -8.25 37.32
C MET A 1 48.45 -8.41 37.23
N ASN A 2 47.82 -7.74 36.26
CA ASN A 2 46.36 -7.70 36.15
C ASN A 2 45.83 -8.89 35.37
N LYS A 3 44.80 -9.49 35.94
CA LYS A 3 44.29 -10.83 35.63
C LYS A 3 43.33 -10.76 34.45
N LEU A 4 43.45 -11.77 33.62
CA LEU A 4 42.73 -12.03 32.37
C LEU A 4 41.20 -12.05 32.52
N SER A 5 40.58 -11.52 31.45
CA SER A 5 39.36 -12.02 30.79
C SER A 5 38.01 -11.86 31.51
N PHE A 6 37.25 -10.85 31.06
CA PHE A 6 35.80 -10.94 30.96
C PHE A 6 35.41 -10.83 29.48
N ALA A 7 35.35 -11.97 28.80
CA ALA A 7 34.75 -12.07 27.48
C ALA A 7 33.23 -12.23 27.65
N LEU A 8 32.50 -11.12 27.53
CA LEU A 8 31.06 -11.14 27.25
C LEU A 8 30.80 -10.20 26.08
N ALA A 9 31.26 -10.60 24.90
CA ALA A 9 30.85 -9.96 23.65
C ALA A 9 29.49 -10.54 23.24
N VAL A 10 28.42 -10.13 23.93
CA VAL A 10 27.07 -10.26 23.38
C VAL A 10 26.91 -9.11 22.39
N PHE A 11 27.35 -9.33 21.14
CA PHE A 11 26.97 -8.49 20.01
C PHE A 11 25.49 -8.72 19.75
N LEU A 12 24.64 -8.01 20.50
CA LEU A 12 23.22 -7.88 20.20
C LEU A 12 23.08 -6.82 19.11
N SER A 13 23.42 -7.17 17.87
CA SER A 13 23.07 -6.36 16.70
C SER A 13 21.56 -6.39 16.53
N THR A 14 20.88 -5.45 17.19
CA THR A 14 19.48 -5.12 16.93
C THR A 14 19.37 -4.67 15.48
N LEU A 15 18.91 -5.56 14.61
CA LEU A 15 18.50 -5.22 13.26
C LEU A 15 17.24 -4.35 13.38
N PRO A 16 17.26 -3.06 12.98
CA PRO A 16 16.02 -2.33 12.83
C PRO A 16 15.28 -2.93 11.64
N SER A 17 14.22 -3.69 11.90
CA SER A 17 13.28 -4.11 10.87
C SER A 17 12.51 -2.87 10.40
N PHE A 18 12.99 -2.23 9.34
CA PHE A 18 12.23 -1.18 8.65
C PHE A 18 11.08 -1.86 7.91
N VAL A 19 9.93 -2.02 8.56
CA VAL A 19 8.67 -2.33 7.86
C VAL A 19 8.24 -1.04 7.18
N LEU A 20 8.61 -0.88 5.90
CA LEU A 20 8.00 0.11 5.04
C LEU A 20 6.59 -0.39 4.71
N ALA A 21 5.61 0.02 5.52
CA ALA A 21 4.22 -0.02 5.12
C ALA A 21 4.04 0.96 3.95
N GLN A 22 4.35 0.51 2.74
CA GLN A 22 4.02 1.26 1.54
C GLN A 22 2.49 1.29 1.47
N GLY A 23 1.90 2.45 1.79
CA GLY A 23 0.51 2.69 1.46
C GLY A 23 0.41 2.55 -0.07
N HIS A 24 -0.22 1.47 -0.53
CA HIS A 24 -0.30 1.13 -1.95
C HIS A 24 -1.33 2.01 -2.63
N MET A 25 -1.00 3.30 -2.76
CA MET A 25 -1.67 4.20 -3.69
C MET A 25 -1.48 3.59 -5.07
N GLY A 26 -2.59 3.22 -5.74
CA GLY A 26 -2.52 2.56 -7.05
C GLY A 26 -1.60 3.31 -8.02
N THR A 27 -0.82 2.55 -8.80
CA THR A 27 0.07 3.07 -9.85
C THR A 27 -0.71 3.89 -10.89
N PRO A 28 -0.06 4.76 -11.66
CA PRO A 28 -0.73 5.53 -12.72
C PRO A 28 -1.50 4.65 -13.71
N GLN A 29 -1.02 3.43 -13.96
CA GLN A 29 -1.67 2.48 -14.86
C GLN A 29 -2.97 1.92 -14.25
N GLU A 30 -2.98 1.65 -12.95
CA GLU A 30 -4.16 1.23 -12.20
C GLU A 30 -5.19 2.36 -12.10
N GLN A 31 -4.73 3.58 -11.80
CA GLN A 31 -5.59 4.77 -11.80
C GLN A 31 -6.25 4.99 -13.17
N GLN A 32 -5.49 4.81 -14.25
CA GLN A 32 -6.02 4.91 -15.61
C GLN A 32 -7.08 3.83 -15.89
N ALA A 33 -6.84 2.58 -15.46
CA ALA A 33 -7.80 1.48 -15.58
C ALA A 33 -9.12 1.78 -14.83
N CYS A 34 -9.04 2.48 -13.70
CA CYS A 34 -10.18 2.88 -12.87
C CYS A 34 -10.76 4.26 -13.21
N SER A 35 -10.15 5.03 -14.12
CA SER A 35 -10.50 6.43 -14.37
C SER A 35 -11.96 6.63 -14.82
N ARG A 36 -12.50 5.71 -15.62
CA ARG A 36 -13.92 5.74 -16.05
C ARG A 36 -14.86 5.52 -14.86
N ASP A 37 -14.54 4.54 -14.03
CA ASP A 37 -15.36 4.18 -12.86
C ASP A 37 -15.28 5.28 -11.80
N ALA A 38 -14.10 5.86 -11.57
CA ALA A 38 -13.92 7.01 -10.69
C ALA A 38 -14.76 8.22 -11.17
N LYS A 39 -14.77 8.50 -12.48
CA LYS A 39 -15.61 9.55 -13.07
C LYS A 39 -17.11 9.25 -13.02
N HIS A 40 -17.52 8.01 -12.82
CA HIS A 40 -18.93 7.65 -12.78
C HIS A 40 -19.46 7.57 -11.34
N PHE A 41 -18.73 6.88 -10.47
CA PHE A 41 -19.13 6.60 -9.09
C PHE A 41 -18.54 7.58 -8.06
N CYS A 42 -17.38 8.18 -8.36
CA CYS A 42 -16.56 8.92 -7.39
C CYS A 42 -16.29 10.38 -7.81
N ARG A 43 -17.25 11.01 -8.52
CA ARG A 43 -17.08 12.37 -9.06
C ARG A 43 -16.71 13.42 -8.01
N GLY A 44 -17.26 13.31 -6.81
CA GLY A 44 -17.02 14.27 -5.72
C GLY A 44 -15.66 14.12 -5.05
N GLN A 45 -14.93 13.05 -5.37
CA GLN A 45 -13.65 12.69 -4.78
C GLN A 45 -12.50 12.89 -5.78
N LEU A 46 -12.79 13.19 -7.05
CA LEU A 46 -11.79 13.46 -8.08
C LEU A 46 -10.92 14.65 -7.64
N GLY A 47 -9.61 14.40 -7.49
CA GLY A 47 -8.64 15.38 -6.98
C GLY A 47 -7.94 14.93 -5.70
N ASP A 48 -8.47 13.92 -5.01
CA ASP A 48 -7.80 13.24 -3.91
C ASP A 48 -7.72 11.74 -4.21
N ASP A 49 -6.52 11.26 -4.52
CA ASP A 49 -6.29 9.86 -4.89
C ASP A 49 -6.68 8.88 -3.77
N ASN A 50 -6.49 9.25 -2.49
CA ASN A 50 -6.94 8.44 -1.37
C ASN A 50 -8.46 8.36 -1.34
N ALA A 51 -9.15 9.49 -1.49
CA ALA A 51 -10.61 9.54 -1.47
C ALA A 51 -11.22 8.76 -2.66
N VAL A 52 -10.60 8.86 -3.84
CA VAL A 52 -11.00 8.07 -5.02
C VAL A 52 -10.81 6.59 -4.76
N GLN A 53 -9.65 6.17 -4.23
CA GLN A 53 -9.40 4.76 -3.91
C GLN A 53 -10.45 4.22 -2.93
N GLN A 54 -10.71 4.93 -1.82
CA GLN A 54 -11.72 4.53 -0.84
C GLN A 54 -13.12 4.44 -1.47
N CYS A 55 -13.48 5.37 -2.36
CA CYS A 55 -14.75 5.33 -3.06
C CYS A 55 -14.84 4.14 -4.04
N LEU A 56 -13.77 3.84 -4.77
CA LEU A 56 -13.71 2.68 -5.65
C LEU A 56 -13.82 1.37 -4.87
N MET A 57 -13.13 1.25 -3.72
CA MET A 57 -13.23 0.10 -2.82
C MET A 57 -14.67 -0.14 -2.33
N GLN A 58 -15.39 0.93 -1.96
CA GLN A 58 -16.80 0.87 -1.56
C GLN A 58 -17.71 0.42 -2.71
N ASN A 59 -17.33 0.72 -3.96
CA ASN A 59 -18.09 0.37 -5.16
C ASN A 59 -17.56 -0.87 -5.88
N ARG A 60 -16.67 -1.68 -5.26
CA ARG A 60 -16.00 -2.85 -5.86
C ARG A 60 -16.90 -3.79 -6.67
N SER A 61 -18.14 -3.99 -6.24
CA SER A 61 -19.13 -4.86 -6.90
C SER A 61 -19.73 -4.26 -8.19
N LYS A 62 -19.59 -2.94 -8.38
CA LYS A 62 -20.12 -2.16 -9.50
C LYS A 62 -19.04 -1.70 -10.48
N LEU A 63 -17.77 -1.91 -10.15
CA LEU A 63 -16.65 -1.50 -10.99
C LEU A 63 -16.62 -2.29 -12.31
N SER A 64 -16.02 -1.68 -13.33
CA SER A 64 -15.75 -2.37 -14.59
C SER A 64 -14.76 -3.52 -14.39
N LYS A 65 -14.75 -4.48 -15.31
CA LYS A 65 -13.80 -5.61 -15.26
C LYS A 65 -12.35 -5.16 -15.17
N SER A 66 -11.99 -4.07 -15.85
CA SER A 66 -10.63 -3.53 -15.85
C SER A 66 -10.23 -3.01 -14.47
N CYS A 67 -11.12 -2.27 -13.81
CA CYS A 67 -10.83 -1.72 -12.49
C CYS A 67 -10.93 -2.80 -11.40
N SER A 68 -11.87 -3.74 -11.50
CA SER A 68 -11.93 -4.88 -10.57
C SER A 68 -10.68 -5.75 -10.62
N ALA A 69 -10.06 -5.91 -11.80
CA ALA A 69 -8.81 -6.66 -11.94
C ALA A 69 -7.65 -6.02 -11.15
N VAL A 70 -7.62 -4.69 -11.06
CA VAL A 70 -6.65 -3.95 -10.22
C VAL A 70 -6.78 -4.34 -8.75
N PHE A 71 -8.00 -4.33 -8.21
CA PHE A 71 -8.21 -4.72 -6.81
C PHE A 71 -7.90 -6.20 -6.57
N GLN A 72 -8.17 -7.07 -7.56
CA GLN A 72 -7.86 -8.50 -7.48
C GLN A 72 -6.36 -8.79 -7.51
N SER A 73 -5.55 -8.06 -8.29
CA SER A 73 -4.10 -8.28 -8.38
C SER A 73 -3.35 -7.86 -7.11
N HIS A 74 -3.91 -6.91 -6.36
CA HIS A 74 -3.33 -6.39 -5.12
C HIS A 74 -3.95 -6.97 -3.84
N GLY A 75 -4.96 -7.85 -3.95
CA GLY A 75 -5.60 -8.51 -2.80
C GLY A 75 -6.47 -7.58 -1.96
N MET A 76 -7.10 -6.57 -2.58
CA MET A 76 -7.97 -5.56 -1.95
C MET A 76 -9.48 -5.85 -2.19
#